data_AF-A0AAD7EXT8-F1
#
_entry.id   AF-A0AAD7EXT8-F1
#
_cell.length_a   1.000
_cell.length_b   1.000
_cell.length_c   1.000
_cell.angle_alpha   90.00
_cell.angle_beta   90.00
_cell.angle_gamma   90.00
#
_symmetry.space_group_name_H-M   'P 1'
#
loop_
_entity.id
_entity.type
_entity.pdbx_description
1 polymer ?
#
loop_
_entity_poly.entity_id
_entity_poly.type
_entity_poly.pdbx_seq_one_letter_code
_entity_poly.pdbx_strand_id
1 'polypeptide(L)'
;QRLPFEILGEIFSLMVRPMFLPAETENAPWLFTRVCRRWSAVALATPALWSRVTLELDPDVTEGSLSLTNLCFQRSGQVPLTVTVIQEDGVCNSHPLLDVVFSSSERWRIAVLYINLPPIQQITSIHGSLSALTTLLISVQLRTDQGFDEEFLNVFSIAPQLRSLQALLWKDGGGPDGFEGRGSGWRHRPYC
;
A
#
# COMPACT_ATOMS: atom_id res chain seq x y z
N GLN A 1 23.27 -29.73 -10.24
CA GLN A 1 23.30 -28.98 -8.96
C GLN A 1 21.98 -28.23 -8.81
N ARG A 2 21.41 -28.13 -7.60
CA ARG A 2 20.20 -27.33 -7.33
C ARG A 2 20.62 -26.11 -6.51
N LEU A 3 20.21 -24.90 -6.91
CA LEU A 3 20.45 -23.67 -6.13
C LEU A 3 19.85 -23.81 -4.72
N PRO A 4 20.55 -23.41 -3.65
CA PRO A 4 20.01 -23.40 -2.29
C PRO A 4 18.71 -22.60 -2.16
N PHE A 5 17.96 -22.86 -1.09
CA PHE A 5 16.63 -22.28 -0.88
C PHE A 5 16.72 -20.76 -0.67
N GLU A 6 17.75 -20.35 0.07
CA GLU A 6 18.06 -18.97 0.44
C GLU A 6 18.39 -18.15 -0.80
N ILE A 7 19.29 -18.68 -1.65
CA ILE A 7 19.69 -17.99 -2.89
C ILE A 7 18.49 -17.85 -3.83
N LEU A 8 17.62 -18.85 -3.90
CA LEU A 8 16.41 -18.74 -4.72
C LEU A 8 15.44 -17.69 -4.16
N GLY A 9 15.32 -17.57 -2.84
CA GLY A 9 14.54 -16.52 -2.17
C GLY A 9 15.10 -15.12 -2.41
N GLU A 10 16.43 -14.95 -2.42
CA GLU A 10 17.09 -13.69 -2.77
C GLU A 10 16.81 -13.31 -4.23
N ILE A 11 16.96 -14.26 -5.16
CA ILE A 11 16.62 -14.03 -6.58
C ILE A 11 15.14 -13.63 -6.71
N PHE A 12 14.23 -14.31 -6.01
CA PHE A 12 12.81 -13.93 -6.01
C PHE A 12 12.61 -12.51 -5.51
N SER A 13 13.30 -12.11 -4.44
CA SER A 13 13.20 -10.77 -3.86
C SER A 13 13.64 -9.67 -4.84
N LEU A 14 14.62 -9.96 -5.71
CA LEU A 14 15.04 -9.06 -6.78
C LEU A 14 14.05 -8.99 -7.95
N MET A 15 13.21 -10.01 -8.12
CA MET A 15 12.23 -10.09 -9.20
C MET A 15 10.82 -9.61 -8.80
N VAL A 16 10.52 -9.55 -7.49
CA VAL A 16 9.23 -9.07 -7.01
C VAL A 16 9.05 -7.59 -7.30
N ARG A 17 7.98 -7.28 -8.02
CA ARG A 17 7.45 -5.92 -8.17
C ARG A 17 6.43 -5.66 -7.05
N PRO A 18 6.12 -4.38 -6.74
CA PRO A 18 4.97 -4.08 -5.89
C PRO A 18 3.74 -4.83 -6.42
N MET A 19 3.07 -5.57 -5.54
CA MET A 19 1.87 -6.31 -5.89
C MET A 19 0.69 -5.35 -5.95
N PHE A 20 0.01 -5.26 -7.08
CA PHE A 20 -1.22 -4.49 -7.21
C PHE A 20 -2.42 -5.38 -6.84
N LEU A 21 -3.04 -5.07 -5.71
CA LEU A 21 -4.23 -5.73 -5.21
C LEU A 21 -5.45 -4.85 -5.47
N PRO A 22 -6.61 -5.45 -5.81
CA PRO A 22 -6.88 -6.90 -5.81
C PRO A 22 -6.61 -7.65 -7.13
N ALA A 23 -6.21 -6.96 -8.20
CA ALA A 23 -6.27 -7.51 -9.56
C ALA A 23 -5.12 -8.46 -9.96
N GLU A 24 -3.90 -8.32 -9.39
CA GLU A 24 -2.72 -8.99 -9.96
C GLU A 24 -2.29 -10.27 -9.21
N THR A 25 -2.88 -11.41 -9.58
CA THR A 25 -2.37 -12.75 -9.18
C THR A 25 -1.47 -13.40 -10.23
N GLU A 26 -1.30 -12.75 -11.39
CA GLU A 26 -0.44 -13.23 -12.48
C GLU A 26 1.03 -12.83 -12.29
N ASN A 27 1.29 -11.84 -11.43
CA ASN A 27 2.64 -11.36 -11.13
C ASN A 27 3.25 -12.04 -9.90
N ALA A 28 4.57 -11.89 -9.74
CA ALA A 28 5.25 -12.26 -8.50
C ALA A 28 4.68 -11.43 -7.32
N PRO A 29 4.55 -12.02 -6.12
CA PRO A 29 5.00 -13.35 -5.70
C PRO A 29 4.06 -14.51 -6.05
N TRP A 30 2.82 -14.26 -6.48
CA TRP A 30 1.84 -15.31 -6.76
C TRP A 30 2.30 -16.26 -7.86
N LEU A 31 2.93 -15.74 -8.91
CA LEU A 31 3.52 -16.53 -10.00
C LEU A 31 4.47 -17.62 -9.45
N PHE A 32 5.34 -17.27 -8.50
CA PHE A 32 6.31 -18.22 -7.94
C PHE A 32 5.64 -19.38 -7.19
N THR A 33 4.43 -19.15 -6.66
CA THR A 33 3.66 -20.21 -6.00
C THR A 33 3.11 -21.26 -6.96
N ARG A 34 3.07 -20.98 -8.27
CA ARG A 34 2.43 -21.79 -9.32
C ARG A 34 3.42 -22.51 -10.26
N VAL A 35 4.71 -22.16 -10.26
CA VAL A 35 5.71 -22.72 -11.19
C VAL A 35 6.01 -24.20 -10.92
N CYS A 36 6.54 -24.52 -9.73
CA CYS A 36 6.79 -25.89 -9.30
C CYS A 36 6.77 -25.98 -7.77
N ARG A 37 6.71 -27.20 -7.21
CA ARG A 37 6.66 -27.42 -5.75
C ARG A 37 7.81 -26.74 -4.99
N ARG A 38 9.02 -26.72 -5.57
CA ARG A 38 10.19 -26.07 -4.95
C ARG A 38 10.04 -24.56 -4.90
N TRP A 39 9.62 -23.94 -6.00
CA TRP A 39 9.41 -22.49 -6.08
C TRP A 39 8.28 -22.06 -5.17
N SER A 40 7.21 -22.86 -5.12
CA SER A 40 6.09 -22.64 -4.21
C SER A 40 6.53 -22.67 -2.74
N ALA A 41 7.29 -23.69 -2.34
CA ALA A 41 7.85 -23.74 -0.99
C ALA A 41 8.73 -22.52 -0.67
N VAL A 42 9.62 -22.10 -1.59
CA VAL A 42 10.46 -20.90 -1.41
C VAL A 42 9.62 -19.63 -1.27
N ALA A 43 8.68 -19.42 -2.17
CA ALA A 43 7.85 -18.22 -2.18
C ALA A 43 7.01 -18.11 -0.90
N LEU A 44 6.44 -19.22 -0.43
CA LEU A 44 5.64 -19.25 0.80
C LEU A 44 6.50 -19.11 2.07
N ALA A 45 7.74 -19.59 2.05
CA ALA A 45 8.66 -19.50 3.18
C ALA A 45 9.49 -18.21 3.22
N THR A 46 9.29 -17.29 2.28
CA THR A 46 10.03 -16.01 2.20
C THR A 46 9.08 -14.83 2.42
N PRO A 47 8.85 -14.40 3.68
CA PRO A 47 7.87 -13.36 4.01
C PRO A 47 8.11 -12.01 3.33
N ALA A 48 9.38 -11.66 3.08
CA ALA A 48 9.77 -10.41 2.43
C ALA A 48 9.11 -10.23 1.04
N LEU A 49 8.83 -11.32 0.33
CA LEU A 49 8.16 -11.29 -0.98
C LEU A 49 6.71 -10.75 -0.90
N TRP A 50 6.09 -10.82 0.27
CA TRP A 50 4.71 -10.43 0.53
C TRP A 50 4.59 -9.07 1.23
N SER A 51 5.73 -8.39 1.46
CA SER A 51 5.81 -7.17 2.28
C SER A 51 5.54 -5.87 1.55
N ARG A 52 5.52 -5.90 0.20
CA ARG A 52 5.35 -4.72 -0.66
C ARG A 52 4.00 -4.79 -1.35
N VAL A 53 3.03 -4.03 -0.84
CA VAL A 53 1.64 -4.11 -1.24
C VAL A 53 1.19 -2.75 -1.76
N THR A 54 0.63 -2.73 -2.97
CA THR A 54 -0.06 -1.57 -3.56
C THR A 54 -1.53 -1.91 -3.69
N LEU A 55 -2.39 -1.06 -3.15
CA LEU A 55 -3.83 -1.26 -3.11
C LEU A 55 -4.49 -0.14 -3.88
N GLU A 56 -5.20 -0.53 -4.94
CA GLU A 56 -6.08 0.35 -5.68
C GLU A 56 -7.49 0.19 -5.10
N LEU A 57 -8.03 1.29 -4.58
CA LEU A 57 -9.39 1.31 -4.05
C LEU A 57 -10.36 1.37 -5.23
N ASP A 58 -10.98 0.24 -5.53
CA ASP A 58 -11.96 0.07 -6.60
C ASP A 58 -13.39 0.20 -6.02
N PRO A 59 -14.32 0.93 -6.67
CA PRO A 59 -15.72 0.97 -6.22
C PRO A 59 -16.36 -0.42 -6.09
N ASP A 60 -15.92 -1.40 -6.88
CA ASP A 60 -16.45 -2.77 -6.95
C ASP A 60 -15.63 -3.76 -6.10
N VAL A 61 -15.16 -3.32 -4.91
CA VAL A 61 -14.43 -4.18 -3.98
C VAL A 61 -15.19 -5.46 -3.64
N THR A 62 -14.53 -6.60 -3.83
CA THR A 62 -15.12 -7.93 -3.57
C THR A 62 -14.58 -8.57 -2.29
N GLU A 63 -15.28 -9.59 -1.77
CA GLU A 63 -14.76 -10.43 -0.67
C GLU A 63 -13.43 -11.09 -1.03
N GLY A 64 -13.24 -11.44 -2.32
CA GLY A 64 -11.96 -11.94 -2.84
C GLY A 64 -10.83 -10.92 -2.69
N SER A 65 -11.12 -9.64 -2.87
CA SER A 65 -10.16 -8.54 -2.73
C SER A 65 -9.64 -8.41 -1.30
N LEU A 66 -10.58 -8.46 -0.34
CA LEU A 66 -10.27 -8.45 1.10
C LEU A 66 -9.47 -9.70 1.48
N SER A 67 -9.87 -10.86 0.97
CA SER A 67 -9.21 -12.14 1.25
C SER A 67 -7.78 -12.18 0.74
N LEU A 68 -7.53 -11.72 -0.49
CA LEU A 68 -6.18 -11.65 -1.05
C LEU A 68 -5.29 -10.69 -0.28
N THR A 69 -5.81 -9.53 0.11
CA THR A 69 -5.07 -8.54 0.91
C THR A 69 -4.68 -9.10 2.27
N ASN A 70 -5.63 -9.72 2.98
CA ASN A 70 -5.35 -10.41 4.24
C ASN A 70 -4.33 -11.54 4.08
N LEU A 71 -4.43 -12.33 3.01
CA LEU A 71 -3.49 -13.41 2.74
C LEU A 71 -2.06 -12.90 2.51
N CYS A 72 -1.90 -11.74 1.86
CA CYS A 72 -0.59 -11.08 1.73
C CYS A 72 -0.04 -10.62 3.08
N PHE A 73 -0.88 -9.98 3.91
CA PHE A 73 -0.50 -9.56 5.25
C PHE A 73 -0.21 -10.72 6.21
N GLN A 74 -0.85 -11.87 6.00
CA GLN A 74 -0.56 -13.11 6.72
C GLN A 74 0.78 -13.69 6.30
N ARG A 75 1.05 -13.76 4.98
CA ARG A 75 2.30 -14.35 4.44
C ARG A 75 3.54 -13.48 4.67
N SER A 76 3.36 -12.16 4.80
CA SER A 76 4.44 -11.27 5.23
C SER A 76 4.82 -11.46 6.71
N GLY A 77 4.03 -12.19 7.50
CA GLY A 77 4.42 -12.57 8.85
C GLY A 77 4.67 -11.35 9.74
N GLN A 78 5.92 -11.13 10.17
CA GLN A 78 6.28 -9.97 11.01
C GLN A 78 7.29 -9.06 10.32
N VAL A 79 7.53 -9.22 9.01
CA VAL A 79 8.45 -8.32 8.32
C VAL A 79 7.83 -6.94 8.13
N PRO A 80 8.63 -5.86 8.15
CA PRO A 80 8.11 -4.51 7.97
C PRO A 80 7.50 -4.31 6.57
N LEU A 81 6.34 -3.68 6.52
CA LEU A 81 5.54 -3.50 5.32
C LEU A 81 5.89 -2.20 4.60
N THR A 82 5.83 -2.26 3.27
CA THR A 82 5.72 -1.10 2.38
C THR A 82 4.33 -1.11 1.79
N VAL A 83 3.50 -0.17 2.21
CA VAL A 83 2.10 -0.07 1.80
C VAL A 83 1.91 1.18 0.96
N THR A 84 1.35 1.00 -0.24
CA THR A 84 0.88 2.07 -1.09
C THR A 84 -0.64 1.94 -1.23
N VAL A 85 -1.39 3.00 -0.97
CA VAL A 85 -2.84 3.05 -1.20
C VAL A 85 -3.11 4.14 -2.23
N ILE A 86 -3.86 3.78 -3.27
CA ILE A 86 -4.23 4.67 -4.37
C ILE A 86 -5.76 4.64 -4.46
N GLN A 87 -6.39 5.79 -4.27
CA GLN A 87 -7.81 5.97 -4.45
C GLN A 87 -8.08 6.68 -5.78
N GLU A 88 -8.88 6.07 -6.64
CA GLU A 88 -9.33 6.71 -7.87
C GLU A 88 -10.47 7.71 -7.62
N ASP A 89 -10.65 8.63 -8.57
CA ASP A 89 -11.75 9.60 -8.56
C ASP A 89 -13.11 8.88 -8.55
N GLY A 90 -14.02 9.34 -7.69
CA GLY A 90 -15.38 8.77 -7.58
C GLY A 90 -15.51 7.61 -6.60
N VAL A 91 -14.41 7.08 -6.07
CA VAL A 91 -14.41 6.07 -5.01
C VAL A 91 -14.83 6.70 -3.68
N CYS A 92 -15.68 6.02 -2.91
CA CYS A 92 -16.09 6.47 -1.59
C CYS A 92 -14.89 6.62 -0.64
N ASN A 93 -14.86 7.69 0.16
CA ASN A 93 -13.81 7.91 1.17
C ASN A 93 -13.83 6.87 2.29
N SER A 94 -14.97 6.19 2.49
CA SER A 94 -15.08 5.01 3.34
C SER A 94 -14.88 3.77 2.48
N HIS A 95 -13.86 2.97 2.78
CA HIS A 95 -13.55 1.79 1.96
C HIS A 95 -13.12 0.58 2.82
N PRO A 96 -13.70 -0.62 2.64
CA PRO A 96 -13.36 -1.80 3.45
C PRO A 96 -11.88 -2.22 3.42
N LEU A 97 -11.20 -2.03 2.29
CA LEU A 97 -9.74 -2.27 2.21
C LEU A 97 -8.94 -1.35 3.13
N LEU A 98 -9.42 -0.14 3.44
CA LEU A 98 -8.72 0.76 4.37
C LEU A 98 -8.70 0.15 5.77
N ASP A 99 -9.79 -0.48 6.22
CA ASP A 99 -9.81 -1.15 7.54
C ASP A 99 -8.77 -2.27 7.60
N VAL A 100 -8.68 -3.09 6.54
CA VAL A 100 -7.69 -4.17 6.43
C VAL A 100 -6.27 -3.61 6.44
N VAL A 101 -6.02 -2.53 5.71
CA VAL A 101 -4.72 -1.86 5.62
C VAL A 101 -4.33 -1.25 6.95
N PHE A 102 -5.19 -0.45 7.54
CA PHE A 102 -4.95 0.25 8.79
C PHE A 102 -4.76 -0.70 9.97
N SER A 103 -5.42 -1.85 9.97
CA SER A 103 -5.17 -2.91 10.96
C SER A 103 -3.73 -3.46 10.96
N SER A 104 -2.98 -3.25 9.86
CA SER A 104 -1.58 -3.67 9.73
C SER A 104 -0.55 -2.58 10.05
N SER A 105 -1.00 -1.41 10.51
CA SER A 105 -0.22 -0.18 10.69
C SER A 105 1.02 -0.33 11.57
N GLU A 106 0.98 -1.21 12.58
CA GLU A 106 2.11 -1.43 13.49
C GLU A 106 3.38 -1.89 12.76
N ARG A 107 3.21 -2.61 11.65
CA ARG A 107 4.31 -3.14 10.85
C ARG A 107 4.70 -2.22 9.70
N TRP A 108 4.02 -1.10 9.49
CA TRP A 108 4.35 -0.20 8.38
C TRP A 108 5.71 0.42 8.58
N ARG A 109 6.61 0.21 7.62
CA ARG A 109 7.90 0.92 7.55
C ARG A 109 7.81 2.11 6.61
N ILE A 110 7.13 1.92 5.49
CA ILE A 110 6.87 2.94 4.47
C ILE A 110 5.38 2.91 4.17
N ALA A 111 4.73 4.06 4.31
CA ALA A 111 3.34 4.24 3.94
C ALA A 111 3.25 5.38 2.90
N VAL A 112 2.60 5.10 1.78
CA VAL A 112 2.34 6.05 0.71
C VAL A 112 0.83 6.07 0.46
N LEU A 113 0.17 7.15 0.83
CA LEU A 113 -1.28 7.25 0.82
C LEU A 113 -1.72 8.35 -0.16
N TYR A 114 -2.30 7.95 -1.29
CA TYR A 114 -3.00 8.83 -2.23
C TYR A 114 -4.49 8.59 -2.05
N ILE A 115 -5.09 9.24 -1.06
CA ILE A 115 -6.47 8.99 -0.64
C ILE A 115 -7.21 10.31 -0.43
N ASN A 116 -8.52 10.28 -0.62
CA ASN A 116 -9.40 11.34 -0.10
C ASN A 116 -9.44 11.26 1.42
N LEU A 117 -9.81 12.35 2.11
CA LEU A 117 -10.00 12.34 3.57
C LEU A 117 -11.00 11.22 3.97
N PRO A 118 -10.54 10.11 4.59
CA PRO A 118 -11.44 9.08 5.07
C PRO A 118 -12.18 9.57 6.32
N PRO A 119 -13.33 8.98 6.66
CA PRO A 119 -13.94 9.22 7.96
C PRO A 119 -12.95 8.95 9.09
N ILE A 120 -12.90 9.83 10.09
CA ILE A 120 -11.94 9.77 11.21
C ILE A 120 -11.95 8.40 11.91
N GLN A 121 -13.12 7.74 11.97
CA GLN A 121 -13.30 6.41 12.56
C GLN A 121 -12.48 5.30 11.89
N GLN A 122 -12.27 5.35 10.57
CA GLN A 122 -11.45 4.32 9.89
C GLN A 122 -9.96 4.51 10.22
N ILE A 123 -9.50 5.76 10.23
CA ILE A 123 -8.07 6.05 10.38
C ILE A 123 -7.60 6.11 11.83
N THR A 124 -8.45 6.45 12.80
CA THR A 124 -8.09 6.50 14.23
C THR A 124 -7.48 5.20 14.77
N SER A 125 -7.77 4.06 14.13
CA SER A 125 -7.18 2.76 14.44
C SER A 125 -5.64 2.73 14.33
N ILE A 126 -5.04 3.60 13.51
CA ILE A 126 -3.58 3.67 13.37
C ILE A 126 -2.92 4.58 14.42
N HIS A 127 -3.68 5.39 15.16
CA HIS A 127 -3.11 6.30 16.14
C HIS A 127 -2.42 5.51 17.26
N GLY A 128 -1.13 5.78 17.48
CA GLY A 128 -0.30 5.02 18.43
C GLY A 128 0.20 3.67 17.89
N SER A 129 -0.23 3.25 16.70
CA SER A 129 0.13 1.98 16.06
C SER A 129 1.11 2.17 14.91
N LEU A 130 1.99 3.18 14.95
CA LEU A 130 2.96 3.47 13.89
C LEU A 130 4.41 3.28 14.36
N SER A 131 4.65 2.21 15.12
CA SER A 131 5.91 1.95 15.82
C SER A 131 7.09 1.68 14.88
N ALA A 132 6.84 1.06 13.72
CA ALA A 132 7.85 0.78 12.70
C ALA A 132 7.97 1.86 11.61
N LEU A 133 7.10 2.88 11.61
CA LEU A 133 6.96 3.80 10.49
C LEU A 133 8.17 4.72 10.38
N THR A 134 8.85 4.66 9.24
CA THR A 134 10.05 5.46 8.93
C THR A 134 9.78 6.52 7.87
N THR A 135 8.89 6.24 6.93
CA THR A 135 8.53 7.15 5.84
C THR A 135 7.03 7.20 5.68
N LEU A 136 6.48 8.40 5.73
CA LEU A 136 5.09 8.69 5.42
C LEU A 136 5.01 9.69 4.27
N LEU A 137 4.39 9.29 3.17
CA LEU A 137 3.94 10.19 2.13
C LEU A 137 2.42 10.16 2.13
N ILE A 138 1.81 11.33 2.30
CA ILE A 138 0.36 11.49 2.31
C ILE A 138 -0.03 12.58 1.32
N SER A 139 -0.92 12.23 0.39
CA SER A 139 -1.47 13.11 -0.61
C SER A 139 -2.97 13.06 -0.46
N VAL A 140 -3.55 14.18 -0.01
CA VAL A 140 -4.97 14.27 0.32
C VAL A 140 -5.65 15.30 -0.57
N GLN A 141 -6.73 14.89 -1.21
CA GLN A 141 -7.61 15.79 -1.94
C GLN A 141 -8.66 16.36 -0.99
N LEU A 142 -8.69 17.68 -0.91
CA LEU A 142 -9.66 18.46 -0.12
C LEU A 142 -10.84 18.79 -1.01
N ARG A 143 -11.99 18.17 -0.75
CA ARG A 143 -13.25 18.61 -1.34
C ARG A 143 -13.60 19.97 -0.75
N THR A 144 -13.94 20.92 -1.62
CA THR A 144 -14.07 22.35 -1.29
C THR A 144 -15.14 22.69 -0.24
N ASP A 145 -16.05 21.75 0.05
CA ASP A 145 -17.11 21.83 1.06
C ASP A 145 -16.72 21.24 2.42
N GLN A 146 -15.66 20.43 2.47
CA GLN A 146 -15.16 19.79 3.69
C GLN A 146 -13.91 20.54 4.16
N GLY A 147 -13.97 21.11 5.36
CA GLY A 147 -12.79 21.66 6.02
C GLY A 147 -11.71 20.58 6.18
N PHE A 148 -10.44 21.00 6.27
CA PHE A 148 -9.38 20.09 6.67
C PHE A 148 -9.54 19.75 8.15
N ASP A 149 -9.69 18.47 8.46
CA ASP A 149 -9.75 18.00 9.83
C ASP A 149 -8.32 17.87 10.39
N GLU A 150 -7.93 18.76 11.32
CA GLU A 150 -6.63 18.66 11.98
C GLU A 150 -6.45 17.34 12.74
N GLU A 151 -7.54 16.69 13.16
CA GLU A 151 -7.50 15.37 13.79
C GLU A 151 -6.88 14.32 12.86
N PHE A 152 -7.05 14.46 11.54
CA PHE A 152 -6.48 13.54 10.57
C PHE A 152 -4.95 13.47 10.64
N LEU A 153 -4.27 14.62 10.74
CA LEU A 153 -2.81 14.63 10.88
C LEU A 153 -2.37 14.17 12.27
N ASN A 154 -3.16 14.47 13.30
CA ASN A 154 -2.86 14.05 14.66
C ASN A 154 -2.81 12.54 14.82
N VAL A 155 -3.54 11.79 13.98
CA VAL A 155 -3.48 10.33 13.94
C VAL A 155 -2.07 9.80 13.64
N PHE A 156 -1.24 10.57 12.93
CA PHE A 156 0.16 10.23 12.63
C PHE A 156 1.17 10.80 13.63
N SER A 157 0.72 11.45 14.70
CA SER A 157 1.60 12.15 15.65
C SER A 157 2.48 11.20 16.48
N ILE A 158 2.01 9.98 16.75
CA ILE A 158 2.76 8.97 17.51
C ILE A 158 3.42 7.98 16.54
N ALA A 159 4.53 8.41 15.93
CA ALA A 159 5.36 7.61 15.03
C ALA A 159 6.85 7.74 15.42
N PRO A 160 7.34 6.99 16.43
CA PRO A 160 8.64 7.24 17.06
C PRO A 160 9.85 6.99 16.16
N GLN A 161 9.67 6.23 15.08
CA GLN A 161 10.73 5.91 14.11
C GLN A 161 10.63 6.77 12.84
N LEU A 162 9.73 7.75 12.78
CA LEU A 162 9.49 8.54 11.58
C LEU A 162 10.69 9.42 11.26
N ARG A 163 11.21 9.27 10.03
CA ARG A 163 12.39 9.99 9.53
C ARG A 163 12.05 10.90 8.35
N SER A 164 11.03 10.55 7.59
CA SER A 164 10.58 11.30 6.42
C SER A 164 9.07 11.44 6.45
N LEU A 165 8.61 12.68 6.33
CA LEU A 165 7.19 13.05 6.23
C LEU A 165 7.03 13.99 5.03
N GLN A 166 6.15 13.61 4.12
CA GLN A 166 5.70 14.48 3.03
C GLN A 166 4.18 14.51 3.02
N ALA A 167 3.61 15.71 3.17
CA ALA A 167 2.18 15.94 3.08
C ALA A 167 1.89 16.87 1.90
N LEU A 168 1.06 16.42 0.96
CA LEU A 168 0.61 17.16 -0.20
C LEU A 168 -0.91 17.33 -0.09
N LEU A 169 -1.38 18.58 -0.16
CA LEU A 169 -2.80 18.91 -0.11
C LEU A 169 -3.18 19.53 -1.45
N TRP A 170 -4.19 18.97 -2.10
CA TRP A 170 -4.69 19.47 -3.38
C TRP A 170 -6.16 19.87 -3.21
N LYS A 171 -6.56 21.02 -3.75
CA LYS A 171 -7.97 21.44 -3.82
C LYS A 171 -8.50 21.17 -5.21
N ASP A 172 -9.78 20.80 -5.32
CA ASP A 172 -10.45 20.68 -6.62
C ASP A 172 -10.26 21.95 -7.45
N GLY A 173 -9.84 21.78 -8.71
CA GLY A 173 -9.57 22.88 -9.65
C GLY A 173 -8.12 23.38 -9.68
N GLY A 174 -7.24 22.83 -8.84
CA GLY A 174 -5.79 23.06 -8.89
C GLY A 174 -5.05 21.75 -8.95
N GLY A 175 -5.07 21.08 -10.10
CA GLY A 175 -3.99 20.14 -10.41
C GLY A 175 -2.66 20.87 -10.30
N PRO A 176 -1.53 20.18 -10.03
CA PRO A 176 -0.23 20.83 -10.10
C PRO A 176 -0.08 21.48 -11.47
N ASP A 177 -0.16 22.82 -11.53
CA ASP A 177 0.11 23.59 -12.73
C ASP A 177 1.52 23.21 -13.21
N GLY A 178 1.57 22.43 -14.29
CA GLY A 178 2.81 21.89 -14.84
C GLY A 178 2.72 20.60 -15.64
N PHE A 179 1.58 19.91 -15.73
CA PHE A 179 1.44 18.76 -16.64
C PHE A 179 0.22 18.87 -17.54
N GLU A 180 0.33 19.72 -18.57
CA GLU A 180 -0.42 19.50 -19.80
C GLU A 180 0.09 18.23 -20.48
N GLY A 181 -0.78 17.22 -20.54
CA GLY A 181 -0.55 15.98 -21.27
C GLY A 181 -1.86 15.29 -21.56
N ARG A 182 -2.46 15.60 -22.70
CA ARG A 182 -3.63 14.92 -23.27
C ARG A 182 -3.47 13.40 -23.21
N GLY A 183 -4.54 12.71 -22.79
CA GLY A 183 -4.84 11.35 -23.20
C GLY A 183 -4.18 10.22 -22.39
N SER A 184 -5.03 9.45 -21.71
CA SER A 184 -4.90 8.01 -21.44
C SER A 184 -3.52 7.48 -21.01
N GLY A 185 -3.41 7.14 -19.72
CA GLY A 185 -2.40 6.24 -19.19
C GLY A 185 -1.47 6.92 -18.20
N TRP A 186 -1.73 6.68 -16.91
CA TRP A 186 -0.79 6.94 -15.82
C TRP A 186 0.47 6.09 -16.03
N ARG A 187 1.44 6.59 -16.80
CA ARG A 187 2.78 5.97 -16.84
C ARG A 187 3.54 6.41 -15.62
N HIS A 188 3.68 5.49 -14.67
CA HIS A 188 4.65 5.56 -13.57
C HIS A 188 6.00 6.08 -14.06
N ARG A 189 6.46 7.20 -13.51
CA ARG A 189 7.89 7.51 -13.52
C ARG A 189 8.55 6.77 -12.35
N PRO A 190 9.53 5.88 -12.60
CA PRO A 190 10.36 5.35 -11.54
C PRO A 190 11.32 6.47 -11.11
N TYR A 191 11.24 6.88 -9.84
CA TYR A 191 12.30 7.69 -9.25
C TYR A 191 13.54 6.79 -9.08
N CYS A 192 14.66 7.23 -9.65
CA CYS A 192 16.01 6.72 -9.36
C CYS A 192 16.43 7.14 -7.95
#